data_AF-A0A835SG10-F1
#
_entry.id   AF-A0A835SG10-F1
#
_cell.length_a   1.000
_cell.length_b   1.000
_cell.length_c   1.000
_cell.angle_alpha   90.00
_cell.angle_beta   90.00
_cell.angle_gamma   90.00
#
_symmetry.space_group_name_H-M   'P 1'
#
loop_
_entity.id
_entity.type
_entity.pdbx_description
1 polymer ?
#
loop_
_entity_poly.entity_id
_entity_poly.type
_entity_poly.pdbx_seq_one_letter_code
_entity_poly.pdbx_strand_id
1 'polypeptide(L)'
;MAAGVGRQRVVSLLPYVVRTLRKESPNHANRMLPSLRRMFSLYDQINLIDNVPEDQLRFQRYSETGFTINGVKYEGSLLIVENKVMSWAPKRFSEINAESLSIFKVLRPVPEILVLGCGRHIDFVNEELRQFLRSIGIKLEAIDSRNAASTYNILNEEGRMVAAALLPYGVSS
;
A
#
# COMPACT_ATOMS: atom_id res chain seq x y z
N MET A 1 46.84 31.91 34.14
CA MET A 1 46.37 32.17 32.77
C MET A 1 46.19 30.82 32.07
N ALA A 2 45.05 30.64 31.41
CA ALA A 2 44.51 29.38 30.92
C ALA A 2 44.86 29.11 29.44
N ALA A 3 44.86 27.84 29.02
CA ALA A 3 44.19 27.30 27.81
C ALA A 3 44.86 25.99 27.34
N GLY A 4 44.06 24.99 26.95
CA GLY A 4 44.53 23.89 26.09
C GLY A 4 44.02 22.48 26.42
N VAL A 5 42.72 22.28 26.63
CA VAL A 5 42.12 20.93 26.71
C VAL A 5 41.26 20.69 25.46
N GLY A 6 41.47 19.54 24.82
CA GLY A 6 40.44 18.89 24.01
C GLY A 6 40.79 18.71 22.54
N ARG A 7 41.46 17.59 22.19
CA ARG A 7 41.40 16.96 20.85
C ARG A 7 42.12 15.62 20.84
N GLN A 8 41.65 14.63 21.60
CA GLN A 8 42.30 13.31 21.57
C GLN A 8 41.41 12.17 22.07
N ARG A 9 40.20 11.98 21.51
CA ARG A 9 39.38 10.78 21.82
C ARG A 9 38.54 10.21 20.67
N VAL A 10 38.83 10.52 19.40
CA VAL A 10 37.97 10.02 18.28
C VAL A 10 38.68 9.03 17.34
N VAL A 11 40.01 8.87 17.41
CA VAL A 11 40.74 8.06 16.40
C VAL A 11 40.93 6.59 16.82
N SER A 12 40.78 6.25 18.11
CA SER A 12 41.08 4.89 18.62
C SER A 12 39.98 3.84 18.40
N LEU A 13 38.77 4.25 17.98
CA LEU A 13 37.62 3.33 17.81
C LEU A 13 37.35 2.95 16.35
N LEU A 14 37.97 3.64 15.39
CA LEU A 14 37.82 3.36 13.95
C LEU A 14 38.15 1.91 13.54
N PRO A 15 39.21 1.26 14.06
CA PRO A 15 39.50 -0.13 13.68
C PRO A 15 38.42 -1.11 14.14
N TYR A 16 37.71 -0.78 15.23
CA TYR A 16 36.64 -1.59 15.78
C TYR A 16 35.37 -1.46 14.95
N VAL A 17 34.99 -0.23 14.59
CA VAL A 17 33.80 0.05 13.75
C VAL A 17 33.95 -0.57 12.35
N VAL A 18 35.13 -0.49 11.74
CA VAL A 18 35.39 -1.11 10.43
C VAL A 18 35.36 -2.64 10.53
N ARG A 19 35.79 -3.24 11.64
CA ARG A 19 35.70 -4.69 11.86
C ARG A 19 34.26 -5.16 12.09
N THR A 20 33.41 -4.37 12.74
CA THR A 20 32.00 -4.69 12.94
C THR A 20 31.23 -4.60 11.63
N LEU A 21 31.49 -3.56 10.81
CA LEU A 21 30.86 -3.40 9.50
C LEU A 21 31.33 -4.45 8.48
N ARG A 22 32.54 -5.01 8.62
CA ARG A 22 33.01 -6.12 7.76
C ARG A 22 32.48 -7.49 8.15
N LYS A 23 31.87 -7.64 9.34
CA LYS A 23 31.33 -8.91 9.85
C LYS A 23 29.85 -9.13 9.52
N GLU A 24 29.15 -8.13 8.99
CA GLU A 24 27.73 -8.23 8.62
C GLU A 24 27.51 -8.10 7.11
N SER A 25 28.20 -8.93 6.33
CA SER A 25 27.69 -9.29 5.01
C SER A 25 26.91 -10.60 5.17
N PRO A 26 25.57 -10.58 5.30
CA PRO A 26 24.81 -11.82 5.36
C PRO A 26 24.98 -12.56 4.04
N ASN A 27 25.51 -13.77 4.13
CA ASN A 27 25.70 -14.70 3.02
C ASN A 27 24.31 -15.00 2.42
N HIS A 28 23.99 -14.38 1.30
CA HIS A 28 22.65 -14.37 0.70
C HIS A 28 22.39 -15.60 -0.20
N ALA A 29 22.86 -16.77 0.23
CA ALA A 29 22.57 -18.04 -0.44
C ALA A 29 21.76 -18.92 0.54
N ASN A 30 20.53 -19.26 0.16
CA ASN A 30 19.60 -20.18 0.84
C ASN A 30 18.71 -19.69 2.00
N ARG A 31 18.37 -18.40 2.08
CA ARG A 31 17.10 -18.05 2.73
C ARG A 31 15.98 -18.17 1.71
N MET A 32 15.23 -19.28 1.76
CA MET A 32 13.91 -19.41 1.15
C MET A 32 13.14 -18.11 1.43
N LEU A 33 12.92 -17.30 0.40
CA LEU A 33 12.11 -16.09 0.52
C LEU A 33 10.74 -16.53 1.05
N PRO A 34 10.23 -15.93 2.14
CA PRO A 34 8.86 -16.18 2.56
C PRO A 34 7.95 -15.94 1.36
N SER A 35 6.92 -16.78 1.16
CA SER A 35 5.93 -16.49 0.13
C SER A 35 5.42 -15.06 0.30
N LEU A 36 5.10 -14.36 -0.80
CA LEU A 36 4.59 -12.98 -0.76
C LEU A 36 3.49 -12.82 0.31
N ARG A 37 2.60 -13.81 0.47
CA ARG A 37 1.60 -13.88 1.56
C ARG A 37 2.18 -13.78 2.98
N ARG A 38 3.30 -14.47 3.25
CA ARG A 38 3.99 -14.45 4.55
C ARG A 38 4.77 -13.16 4.76
N MET A 39 5.29 -12.55 3.69
CA MET A 39 5.86 -11.20 3.74
C MET A 39 4.79 -10.17 4.11
N PHE A 40 3.61 -10.21 3.47
CA PHE A 40 2.48 -9.33 3.77
C PHE A 40 1.95 -9.48 5.20
N SER A 41 1.90 -10.70 5.75
CA SER A 41 1.51 -10.92 7.16
C SER A 41 2.50 -10.33 8.17
N LEU A 42 3.78 -10.18 7.82
CA LEU A 42 4.80 -9.60 8.70
C LEU A 42 4.77 -8.07 8.65
N TYR A 43 4.43 -7.46 7.51
CA TYR A 43 4.19 -6.02 7.42
C TYR A 43 2.98 -5.58 8.25
N ASP A 44 1.91 -6.38 8.30
CA ASP A 44 0.72 -6.10 9.16
C ASP A 44 1.09 -6.04 10.66
N GLN A 45 2.15 -6.76 11.07
CA GLN A 45 2.65 -6.77 12.46
C GLN A 45 3.65 -5.66 12.76
N ILE A 46 4.19 -5.02 11.72
CA ILE A 46 5.27 -4.04 11.82
C ILE A 46 4.75 -2.67 11.37
N ASN A 47 3.95 -2.02 12.23
CA ASN A 47 3.75 -0.57 12.15
C ASN A 47 5.01 0.15 12.67
N LEU A 48 6.15 0.07 11.96
CA LEU A 48 7.44 0.66 12.40
C LEU A 48 7.81 1.97 11.68
N ILE A 49 6.88 2.66 11.04
CA ILE A 49 7.18 3.94 10.40
C ILE A 49 6.29 5.01 11.02
N ASP A 50 6.81 5.66 12.06
CA ASP A 50 6.19 6.81 12.73
C ASP A 50 6.36 8.12 11.92
N ASN A 51 7.14 8.11 10.84
CA ASN A 51 7.35 9.26 9.95
C ASN A 51 7.08 8.90 8.49
N VAL A 52 5.80 8.95 8.11
CA VAL A 52 5.37 8.95 6.70
C VAL A 52 5.35 10.40 6.22
N PRO A 53 5.83 10.72 5.01
CA PRO A 53 5.62 12.05 4.43
C PRO A 53 4.12 12.39 4.50
N GLU A 54 3.75 13.58 4.98
CA GLU A 54 2.34 14.01 5.15
C GLU A 54 1.51 13.87 3.86
N ASP A 55 2.19 13.81 2.72
CA ASP A 55 1.63 13.74 1.39
C ASP A 55 1.22 12.35 0.91
N GLN A 56 1.33 11.27 1.71
CA GLN A 56 0.89 9.92 1.29
C GLN A 56 -0.29 9.38 2.11
N LEU A 57 -1.32 8.90 1.42
CA LEU A 57 -2.47 8.22 1.99
C LEU A 57 -2.07 6.81 2.38
N ARG A 58 -2.36 6.46 3.64
CA ARG A 58 -2.14 5.13 4.20
C ARG A 58 -3.40 4.63 4.89
N PHE A 59 -3.88 3.47 4.46
CA PHE A 59 -4.89 2.72 5.19
C PHE A 59 -4.30 2.22 6.50
N GLN A 60 -4.98 2.52 7.61
CA GLN A 60 -4.57 2.13 8.96
C GLN A 60 -5.50 1.10 9.57
N ARG A 61 -6.82 1.22 9.31
CA ARG A 61 -7.84 0.31 9.83
C ARG A 61 -8.95 0.12 8.81
N TYR A 62 -9.66 -0.99 8.93
CA TYR A 62 -10.89 -1.27 8.20
C TYR A 62 -11.97 -1.70 9.22
N SER A 63 -13.22 -1.46 8.88
CA SER A 63 -14.39 -1.89 9.64
C SER A 63 -15.38 -2.59 8.70
N GLU A 64 -16.51 -3.05 9.26
CA GLU A 64 -17.60 -3.56 8.44
C GLU A 64 -18.20 -2.50 7.52
N THR A 65 -18.09 -1.22 7.87
CA THR A 65 -18.77 -0.12 7.19
C THR A 65 -17.83 0.79 6.41
N GLY A 66 -16.52 0.74 6.64
CA GLY A 66 -15.57 1.62 5.96
C GLY A 66 -14.11 1.43 6.36
N PHE A 67 -13.35 2.53 6.31
CA PHE A 67 -11.89 2.54 6.42
C PHE A 67 -11.38 3.73 7.25
N THR A 68 -10.22 3.58 7.87
CA THR A 68 -9.48 4.70 8.48
C THR A 68 -8.22 4.95 7.68
N ILE A 69 -8.09 6.15 7.12
CA ILE A 69 -6.97 6.58 6.29
C ILE A 69 -6.38 7.84 6.92
N ASN A 70 -5.08 7.83 7.22
CA ASN A 70 -4.37 8.94 7.88
C ASN A 70 -5.11 9.50 9.11
N GLY A 71 -5.66 8.62 9.96
CA GLY A 71 -6.40 8.99 11.17
C GLY A 71 -7.87 9.42 10.94
N VAL A 72 -8.29 9.62 9.69
CA VAL A 72 -9.67 10.02 9.34
C VAL A 72 -10.51 8.79 9.00
N LYS A 73 -11.71 8.72 9.56
CA LYS A 73 -12.68 7.66 9.25
C LYS A 73 -13.50 8.03 8.03
N TYR A 74 -13.59 7.09 7.09
CA TYR A 74 -14.38 7.18 5.88
C TYR A 74 -15.38 6.02 5.87
N GLU A 75 -16.66 6.35 5.74
CA GLU A 75 -17.75 5.37 5.69
C GLU A 75 -18.11 5.06 4.24
N GLY A 76 -18.50 3.81 3.99
CA GLY A 76 -18.90 3.30 2.69
C GLY A 76 -17.73 2.96 1.78
N SER A 77 -18.06 2.78 0.50
CA SER A 77 -17.11 2.40 -0.53
C SER A 77 -16.27 3.60 -0.96
N LEU A 78 -14.98 3.34 -1.20
CA LEU A 78 -14.00 4.40 -1.48
C LEU A 78 -13.31 4.16 -2.81
N LEU A 79 -13.05 5.26 -3.50
CA LEU A 79 -12.17 5.33 -4.65
C LEU A 79 -10.98 6.22 -4.28
N ILE A 80 -9.78 5.69 -4.45
CA ILE A 80 -8.52 6.39 -4.21
C ILE A 80 -7.82 6.58 -5.55
N VAL A 81 -7.56 7.84 -5.90
CA VAL A 81 -6.77 8.19 -7.09
C VAL A 81 -5.91 9.41 -6.79
N GLU A 82 -4.63 9.39 -7.21
CA GLU A 82 -3.67 10.49 -6.99
C GLU A 82 -3.67 11.01 -5.55
N ASN A 83 -3.66 10.10 -4.59
CA ASN A 83 -3.65 10.45 -3.18
C ASN A 83 -4.90 11.22 -2.70
N LYS A 84 -6.02 11.11 -3.43
CA LYS A 84 -7.31 11.70 -3.06
C LYS A 84 -8.29 10.59 -2.72
N VAL A 85 -8.99 10.77 -1.60
CA VAL A 85 -10.09 9.88 -1.18
C VAL A 85 -11.40 10.43 -1.73
N MET A 86 -12.15 9.59 -2.43
CA MET A 86 -13.47 9.93 -2.96
C MET A 86 -14.49 8.88 -2.54
N SER A 87 -15.73 9.30 -2.28
CA SER A 87 -16.84 8.36 -2.13
C SER A 87 -17.11 7.66 -3.46
N TRP A 88 -17.33 6.36 -3.41
CA TRP A 88 -17.60 5.52 -4.57
C TRP A 88 -19.00 4.92 -4.49
N ALA A 89 -19.75 5.00 -5.60
CA ALA A 89 -21.17 4.70 -5.61
C ALA A 89 -21.54 3.22 -5.34
N PRO A 90 -20.83 2.21 -5.89
CA PRO A 90 -21.15 0.81 -5.66
C PRO A 90 -21.14 0.43 -4.18
N LYS A 91 -22.22 -0.18 -3.70
CA LYS A 91 -22.35 -0.70 -2.33
C LYS A 91 -22.21 -2.21 -2.26
N ARG A 92 -22.26 -2.90 -3.40
CA ARG A 92 -22.10 -4.35 -3.56
C ARG A 92 -21.26 -4.64 -4.79
N PHE A 93 -20.69 -5.85 -4.85
CA PHE A 93 -19.83 -6.25 -5.96
C PHE A 93 -20.57 -6.24 -7.31
N SER A 94 -21.85 -6.63 -7.34
CA SER A 94 -22.68 -6.65 -8.55
C SER A 94 -22.90 -5.28 -9.19
N GLU A 95 -22.62 -4.18 -8.48
CA GLU A 95 -22.75 -2.81 -8.97
C GLU A 95 -21.43 -2.29 -9.59
N ILE A 96 -20.38 -3.10 -9.57
CA ILE A 96 -19.08 -2.74 -10.14
C ILE A 96 -19.10 -3.08 -11.63
N ASN A 97 -19.01 -2.04 -12.46
CA ASN A 97 -19.05 -2.15 -13.91
C ASN A 97 -18.21 -1.03 -14.56
N ALA A 98 -18.17 -1.00 -15.89
CA ALA A 98 -17.37 -0.01 -16.61
C ALA A 98 -17.85 1.45 -16.36
N GLU A 99 -19.12 1.66 -16.05
CA GLU A 99 -19.67 2.98 -15.74
C GLU A 99 -19.22 3.46 -14.36
N SER A 100 -19.28 2.60 -13.34
CA SER A 100 -18.83 2.94 -11.98
C SER A 100 -17.32 3.16 -11.86
N LEU A 101 -16.54 2.73 -12.87
CA LEU A 101 -15.10 3.00 -13.01
C LEU A 101 -14.77 3.95 -14.18
N SER A 102 -15.77 4.63 -14.74
CA SER A 102 -15.61 5.48 -15.94
C SER A 102 -14.69 6.69 -15.75
N ILE A 103 -14.48 7.13 -14.50
CA ILE A 103 -13.55 8.21 -14.13
C ILE A 103 -12.13 7.96 -14.69
N PHE A 104 -11.70 6.70 -14.79
CA PHE A 104 -10.39 6.36 -15.34
C PHE A 104 -10.24 6.68 -16.84
N LYS A 105 -11.34 6.88 -17.58
CA LYS A 105 -11.26 7.33 -18.98
C LYS A 105 -10.70 8.75 -19.09
N VAL A 106 -11.05 9.61 -18.14
CA VAL A 106 -10.75 11.06 -18.18
C VAL A 106 -9.58 11.46 -17.29
N LEU A 107 -9.28 10.66 -16.27
CA LEU A 107 -8.24 10.97 -15.29
C LEU A 107 -6.83 10.87 -15.90
N ARG A 108 -5.97 11.86 -15.59
CA ARG A 108 -4.59 11.92 -16.08
C ARG A 108 -3.65 12.45 -14.98
N PRO A 109 -2.48 11.83 -14.79
CA PRO A 109 -1.97 10.61 -15.43
C PRO A 109 -2.81 9.34 -15.16
N VAL A 110 -2.78 8.38 -16.09
CA VAL A 110 -3.50 7.11 -15.92
C VAL A 110 -2.75 6.24 -14.90
N PRO A 111 -3.42 5.70 -13.85
CA PRO A 111 -2.79 4.76 -12.94
C PRO A 111 -2.33 3.49 -13.64
N GLU A 112 -1.18 2.95 -13.26
CA GLU A 112 -0.68 1.68 -13.80
C GLU A 112 -1.47 0.49 -13.26
N ILE A 113 -1.89 0.56 -11.99
CA ILE A 113 -2.53 -0.53 -11.26
C ILE A 113 -3.79 -0.01 -10.57
N LEU A 114 -4.89 -0.74 -10.72
CA LEU A 114 -6.08 -0.60 -9.88
C LEU A 114 -6.19 -1.83 -8.97
N VAL A 115 -6.12 -1.59 -7.66
CA VAL A 115 -6.44 -2.60 -6.65
C VAL A 115 -7.93 -2.53 -6.34
N LEU A 116 -8.66 -3.60 -6.65
CA LEU A 116 -10.09 -3.72 -6.40
C LEU A 116 -10.34 -4.56 -5.15
N GLY A 117 -10.85 -3.93 -4.08
CA GLY A 117 -11.31 -4.59 -2.87
C GLY A 117 -12.78 -5.00 -2.98
N CYS A 118 -13.02 -6.31 -3.04
CA CYS A 118 -14.34 -6.89 -3.30
C CYS A 118 -15.22 -7.03 -2.05
N GLY A 119 -14.80 -6.50 -0.90
CA GLY A 119 -15.48 -6.68 0.39
C GLY A 119 -14.84 -7.80 1.20
N ARG A 120 -15.66 -8.69 1.77
CA ARG A 120 -15.19 -9.78 2.64
C ARG A 120 -14.44 -10.90 1.90
N HIS A 121 -14.87 -11.17 0.68
CA HIS A 121 -14.37 -12.30 -0.12
C HIS A 121 -13.88 -11.79 -1.47
N ILE A 122 -13.03 -12.59 -2.11
CA ILE A 122 -12.61 -12.34 -3.49
C ILE A 122 -13.75 -12.77 -4.39
N ASP A 123 -14.15 -11.88 -5.30
CA ASP A 123 -15.18 -12.18 -6.30
C ASP A 123 -14.62 -12.24 -7.72
N PHE A 124 -15.34 -12.97 -8.57
CA PHE A 124 -15.00 -13.09 -9.97
C PHE A 124 -15.32 -11.80 -10.71
N VAL A 125 -14.28 -11.05 -11.07
CA VAL A 125 -14.43 -9.91 -11.97
C VAL A 125 -14.65 -10.40 -13.40
N ASN A 126 -15.78 -10.00 -13.98
CA ASN A 126 -16.15 -10.34 -15.35
C ASN A 126 -15.09 -9.86 -16.37
N GLU A 127 -15.04 -10.53 -17.53
CA GLU A 127 -14.04 -10.23 -18.54
C GLU A 127 -14.27 -8.86 -19.21
N GLU A 128 -15.51 -8.39 -19.29
CA GLU A 128 -15.85 -7.06 -19.81
C GLU A 128 -15.16 -5.94 -19.02
N LEU A 129 -15.21 -6.00 -17.69
CA LEU A 129 -14.57 -5.01 -16.82
C LEU A 129 -13.04 -5.07 -16.93
N ARG A 130 -12.48 -6.28 -17.05
CA ARG A 130 -11.03 -6.48 -17.28
C ARG A 130 -10.60 -5.88 -18.62
N GLN A 131 -11.38 -6.11 -19.69
CA GLN A 131 -11.13 -5.54 -21.01
C GLN A 131 -11.22 -4.02 -21.00
N PHE A 132 -12.23 -3.48 -20.31
CA PHE A 132 -12.40 -2.05 -20.13
C PHE A 132 -11.16 -1.39 -19.50
N LEU A 133 -10.70 -1.89 -18.36
CA LEU A 133 -9.51 -1.35 -17.68
C LEU A 133 -8.23 -1.54 -18.51
N ARG A 134 -8.09 -2.71 -19.15
CA ARG A 134 -6.96 -3.00 -20.05
C ARG A 134 -6.92 -2.04 -21.24
N SER A 135 -8.07 -1.65 -21.79
CA SER A 135 -8.16 -0.68 -22.89
C SER A 135 -7.69 0.73 -22.50
N ILE A 136 -7.74 1.06 -21.20
CA ILE A 136 -7.22 2.33 -20.64
C ILE A 136 -5.73 2.20 -20.30
N GLY A 137 -5.17 0.99 -20.28
CA GLY A 137 -3.79 0.72 -19.88
C GLY A 137 -3.63 0.41 -18.39
N ILE A 138 -4.72 0.11 -17.68
CA ILE A 138 -4.73 -0.17 -16.24
C ILE A 138 -4.67 -1.69 -16.01
N LYS A 139 -3.72 -2.14 -15.19
CA LYS A 139 -3.70 -3.52 -14.68
C LYS A 139 -4.64 -3.65 -13.50
N LEU A 140 -5.55 -4.63 -13.54
CA LEU A 140 -6.47 -4.92 -12.45
C LEU A 140 -5.91 -6.01 -11.51
N GLU A 141 -5.93 -5.75 -10.20
CA GLU A 141 -5.69 -6.73 -9.14
C GLU A 141 -6.91 -6.78 -8.22
N ALA A 142 -7.72 -7.84 -8.29
CA ALA A 142 -8.94 -7.98 -7.52
C ALA A 142 -8.77 -8.98 -6.37
N ILE A 143 -8.96 -8.51 -5.13
CA ILE A 143 -8.78 -9.26 -3.88
C ILE A 143 -9.80 -8.80 -2.83
N ASP A 144 -9.82 -9.39 -1.63
CA ASP A 144 -10.64 -8.92 -0.52
C ASP A 144 -10.16 -7.55 -0.02
N SER A 145 -11.06 -6.75 0.55
CA SER A 145 -10.79 -5.35 0.89
C SER A 145 -9.73 -5.17 1.97
N ARG A 146 -9.55 -6.14 2.86
CA ARG A 146 -8.48 -6.11 3.86
C ARG A 146 -7.12 -6.18 3.16
N ASN A 147 -6.93 -7.19 2.31
CA ASN A 147 -5.68 -7.36 1.58
C ASN A 147 -5.47 -6.23 0.56
N ALA A 148 -6.54 -5.72 -0.07
CA ALA A 148 -6.48 -4.59 -0.99
C ALA A 148 -5.92 -3.32 -0.34
N ALA A 149 -6.36 -2.99 0.88
CA ALA A 149 -5.85 -1.84 1.63
C ALA A 149 -4.33 -1.95 1.88
N SER A 150 -3.85 -3.12 2.30
CA SER A 150 -2.42 -3.37 2.52
C SER A 150 -1.62 -3.38 1.22
N THR A 151 -2.16 -3.94 0.13
CA THR A 151 -1.52 -3.91 -1.20
C THR A 151 -1.41 -2.49 -1.73
N TYR A 152 -2.45 -1.66 -1.58
CA TYR A 152 -2.40 -0.26 -1.94
C TYR A 152 -1.28 0.47 -1.18
N ASN A 153 -1.20 0.29 0.15
CA ASN A 153 -0.17 0.94 0.97
C ASN A 153 1.23 0.64 0.45
N ILE A 154 1.52 -0.64 0.17
CA ILE A 154 2.84 -1.07 -0.30
C ILE A 154 3.17 -0.47 -1.67
N LEU A 155 2.23 -0.55 -2.62
CA LEU A 155 2.45 0.02 -3.96
C LEU A 155 2.60 1.54 -3.92
N ASN A 156 1.84 2.22 -3.06
CA ASN A 156 1.92 3.66 -2.87
C ASN A 156 3.25 4.07 -2.24
N GLU A 157 3.73 3.32 -1.24
CA GLU A 157 5.04 3.52 -0.60
C GLU A 157 6.21 3.24 -1.55
N GLU A 158 6.06 2.29 -2.48
CA GLU A 158 7.01 2.05 -3.57
C GLU A 158 7.02 3.18 -4.63
N GLY A 159 6.13 4.17 -4.52
CA GLY A 159 6.01 5.27 -5.47
C GLY A 159 5.37 4.88 -6.80
N ARG A 160 4.63 3.75 -6.83
CA ARG A 160 3.90 3.33 -8.03
C ARG A 160 2.66 4.18 -8.23
N MET A 161 2.27 4.39 -9.49
CA MET A 161 0.98 5.01 -9.83
C MET A 161 -0.16 4.01 -9.60
N VAL A 162 -0.57 3.86 -8.35
CA VAL A 162 -1.63 2.93 -7.92
C VAL A 162 -2.91 3.69 -7.59
N ALA A 163 -4.04 3.12 -8.01
CA ALA A 163 -5.38 3.49 -7.58
C ALA A 163 -6.01 2.35 -6.79
N ALA A 164 -7.00 2.65 -5.95
CA ALA A 164 -7.80 1.65 -5.25
C ALA A 164 -9.30 1.93 -5.38
N ALA A 165 -10.10 0.89 -5.56
CA ALA A 165 -11.55 0.95 -5.44
C ALA A 165 -11.98 -0.14 -4.45
N LEU A 166 -12.60 0.23 -3.34
CA LEU A 166 -12.74 -0.64 -2.17
C LEU A 166 -14.19 -0.64 -1.68
N LEU A 167 -14.80 -1.82 -1.60
CA LEU A 167 -16.03 -2.04 -0.84
C LEU A 167 -15.70 -2.28 0.64
N PRO A 168 -16.52 -1.84 1.61
CA PRO A 168 -16.33 -2.17 3.03
C PRO A 168 -16.31 -3.67 3.31
N TYR A 169 -15.64 -4.08 4.38
CA TYR A 169 -15.51 -5.51 4.73
C TYR A 169 -16.85 -6.17 5.06
N GLY A 170 -17.85 -5.41 5.51
CA GLY A 170 -19.20 -5.91 5.80
C GLY A 170 -20.03 -6.21 4.56
N VAL A 171 -19.56 -5.83 3.37
CA VAL A 171 -20.22 -6.16 2.11
C VAL A 171 -19.91 -7.61 1.75
N SER A 172 -20.97 -8.41 1.69
CA SER A 172 -20.98 -9.73 1.07
C SER A 172 -21.64 -9.65 -0.31
N SER A 173 -21.10 -10.41 -1.27
CA SER A 173 -21.67 -10.55 -2.62
C SER A 173 -23.01 -11.26 -2.64
#